data_AF-A0A9D5AHI5-F1
#
_entry.id   AF-A0A9D5AHI5-F1
#
_cell.length_a   1.000
_cell.length_b   1.000
_cell.length_c   1.000
_cell.angle_alpha   90.00
_cell.angle_beta   90.00
_cell.angle_gamma   90.00
#
_symmetry.space_group_name_H-M   'P 1'
#
loop_
_entity.id
_entity.type
_entity.pdbx_description
1 polymer ?
#
loop_
_entity_poly.entity_id
_entity_poly.type
_entity_poly.pdbx_seq_one_letter_code
_entity_poly.pdbx_strand_id
1 'polypeptide(L)'
;MKTAVRLAILFCVVIYFIIGLFGYLLFGDSIQSDILVNFDQSADSAVGSFLNTLIRVSYALHIMLVFPVVNFSLRTNIYELFFPKKPLLATDTDNKRFVILTLVILILSYLAAIAIPDIWYFFQFLGSTTALCLSFIFPGTIVLRDALRISTRKDKIIALVMIILAVVTSAIAISTNIYNALGSKS
;
A
#
# COMPACT_ATOMS: atom_id res chain seq x y z
N MET A 1 -21.70 0.97 13.62
CA MET A 1 -20.61 0.94 12.61
C MET A 1 -19.63 2.10 12.73
N LYS A 2 -20.06 3.39 12.75
CA LYS A 2 -19.14 4.55 12.84
C LYS A 2 -18.19 4.52 14.05
N THR A 3 -18.68 4.14 15.24
CA THR A 3 -17.85 4.05 16.46
C THR A 3 -16.78 2.97 16.34
N ALA A 4 -17.11 1.80 15.78
CA ALA A 4 -16.14 0.71 15.57
C ALA A 4 -15.02 1.13 14.61
N VAL A 5 -15.36 1.80 13.50
CA VAL A 5 -14.37 2.32 12.54
C VAL A 5 -13.47 3.37 13.19
N ARG A 6 -14.03 4.30 13.97
CA ARG A 6 -13.24 5.32 14.69
C ARG A 6 -12.29 4.69 15.71
N LEU A 7 -12.76 3.70 16.45
CA LEU A 7 -11.94 2.99 17.42
C LEU A 7 -10.82 2.21 16.74
N ALA A 8 -11.09 1.53 15.63
CA ALA A 8 -10.08 0.82 14.85
C ALA A 8 -9.00 1.77 14.31
N ILE A 9 -9.39 2.93 13.75
CA ILE A 9 -8.45 3.95 13.28
C ILE A 9 -7.60 4.48 14.44
N LEU A 10 -8.21 4.75 15.60
CA LEU A 10 -7.47 5.19 16.79
C LEU A 10 -6.42 4.16 17.23
N PHE A 11 -6.80 2.87 17.27
CA PHE A 11 -5.85 1.80 17.58
C PHE A 11 -4.69 1.74 16.58
N CYS A 12 -4.96 1.83 15.27
CA CYS A 12 -3.91 1.86 14.26
C CYS A 12 -2.96 3.05 14.45
N VAL A 13 -3.49 4.25 14.70
CA VAL A 13 -2.67 5.45 14.93
C VAL A 13 -1.78 5.28 16.16
N VAL A 14 -2.32 4.80 17.27
CA VAL A 14 -1.55 4.59 18.51
C VAL A 14 -0.44 3.56 18.30
N ILE A 15 -0.75 2.43 17.66
CA ILE A 15 0.24 1.37 17.40
C ILE A 15 1.34 1.88 16.49
N TYR A 16 1.01 2.55 15.37
CA TYR A 16 2.03 3.09 14.46
C TYR A 16 2.86 4.19 15.10
N PHE A 17 2.26 5.05 15.93
CA PHE A 17 3.00 6.08 16.65
C PHE A 17 3.99 5.47 17.65
N ILE A 18 3.57 4.48 18.44
CA ILE A 18 4.43 3.79 19.41
C ILE A 18 5.58 3.09 18.69
N ILE A 19 5.28 2.32 17.63
CA ILE A 19 6.31 1.60 16.85
C ILE A 19 7.31 2.60 16.24
N GLY A 20 6.83 3.68 15.64
CA GLY A 20 7.69 4.71 15.05
C GLY A 20 8.56 5.42 16.09
N LEU A 21 7.98 5.80 17.23
CA LEU A 21 8.68 6.48 18.31
C LEU A 21 9.79 5.60 18.91
N PHE A 22 9.46 4.37 19.30
CA PHE A 22 10.46 3.46 19.88
C PHE A 22 11.48 2.95 18.85
N GLY A 23 11.07 2.77 17.59
CA GLY A 23 12.01 2.46 16.50
C GLY A 23 13.06 3.56 16.34
N TYR A 24 12.64 4.82 16.38
CA TYR A 24 13.58 5.96 16.32
C TYR A 24 14.44 6.09 17.58
N LEU A 25 13.88 5.91 18.77
CA LEU A 25 14.66 5.95 20.01
C LEU A 25 15.73 4.84 20.09
N LEU A 26 15.48 3.69 19.45
CA LEU A 26 16.40 2.55 19.49
C LEU A 26 17.55 2.67 18.48
N PHE A 27 17.26 3.11 17.25
CA PHE A 27 18.23 3.11 16.15
C PHE A 27 18.66 4.50 15.68
N GLY A 28 17.99 5.56 16.15
CA GLY A 28 18.28 6.95 15.77
C GLY A 28 18.29 7.15 14.26
N ASP A 29 19.33 7.84 13.77
CA ASP A 29 19.50 8.11 12.34
C ASP A 29 19.91 6.87 11.51
N SER A 30 20.17 5.72 12.14
CA SER A 30 20.63 4.49 11.46
C SER A 30 19.49 3.54 11.08
N ILE A 31 18.22 3.97 11.18
CA ILE A 31 17.06 3.14 10.81
C ILE A 31 17.11 2.78 9.33
N GLN A 32 16.95 1.49 9.02
CA GLN A 32 16.80 0.97 7.66
C GLN A 32 15.33 0.99 7.23
N SER A 33 15.10 0.90 5.93
CA SER A 33 13.74 0.83 5.35
C SER A 33 12.93 -0.36 5.87
N ASP A 34 13.62 -1.48 6.14
CA ASP A 34 13.10 -2.60 6.90
C ASP A 34 13.77 -2.65 8.28
N ILE A 35 12.99 -2.31 9.31
CA ILE A 35 13.47 -2.27 10.70
C ILE A 35 13.95 -3.64 11.20
N LEU A 36 13.47 -4.75 10.62
CA LEU A 36 13.93 -6.10 10.97
C LEU A 36 15.41 -6.30 10.60
N VAL A 37 15.92 -5.57 9.61
CA VAL A 37 17.35 -5.58 9.24
C VAL A 37 18.21 -4.93 10.33
N ASN A 38 17.73 -3.86 10.96
CA ASN A 38 18.44 -3.27 12.10
C ASN A 38 18.61 -4.26 13.26
N PHE A 39 17.55 -5.01 13.58
CA PHE A 39 17.58 -6.01 14.64
C PHE A 39 18.49 -7.21 14.34
N ASP A 40 18.83 -7.45 13.07
CA ASP A 40 19.79 -8.50 12.70
C ASP A 40 21.21 -8.12 13.13
N GLN A 41 21.55 -6.84 13.03
CA GLN A 41 22.87 -6.31 13.36
C GLN A 41 23.05 -6.09 14.86
N SER A 42 21.96 -5.87 15.61
CA SER A 42 21.99 -5.54 17.04
C SER A 42 21.56 -6.69 17.97
N ALA A 43 21.34 -7.90 17.45
CA ALA A 43 20.91 -9.06 18.24
C ALA A 43 22.10 -9.75 18.95
N ASP A 44 22.80 -9.03 19.83
CA ASP A 44 23.95 -9.57 20.57
C ASP A 44 23.57 -10.63 21.62
N SER A 45 22.28 -10.80 21.92
CA SER A 45 21.79 -11.79 22.89
C SER A 45 21.10 -12.97 22.22
N ALA A 46 21.26 -14.17 22.79
CA ALA A 46 20.62 -15.40 22.31
C ALA A 46 19.08 -15.28 22.26
N VAL A 47 18.48 -14.57 23.22
CA VAL A 47 17.03 -14.31 23.26
C VAL A 47 16.61 -13.35 22.14
N GLY A 48 17.39 -12.31 21.87
CA GLY A 48 17.13 -11.36 20.79
C GLY A 48 17.16 -12.02 19.41
N SER A 49 18.16 -12.87 19.16
CA SER A 49 18.28 -13.63 17.91
C SER A 49 17.09 -14.59 17.69
N PHE A 50 16.67 -15.30 18.75
CA PHE A 50 15.50 -16.18 18.70
C PHE A 50 14.22 -15.40 18.38
N LEU A 51 13.97 -14.27 19.07
CA LEU A 51 12.80 -13.43 18.83
C LEU A 51 12.80 -12.83 17.41
N ASN A 52 13.94 -12.34 16.92
CA ASN A 52 14.06 -11.82 15.54
C ASN A 52 13.69 -12.90 14.51
N THR A 53 14.24 -14.11 14.67
CA THR A 53 13.91 -15.25 13.80
C THR A 53 12.42 -15.57 13.85
N LEU A 54 11.83 -15.63 15.05
CA LEU A 54 10.41 -15.91 15.23
C LEU A 54 9.52 -14.87 14.55
N ILE A 55 9.83 -13.57 14.70
CA ILE A 55 9.07 -12.48 14.07
C ILE A 55 9.18 -12.57 12.55
N ARG A 56 10.37 -12.82 11.99
CA ARG A 56 10.58 -12.97 10.55
C ARG A 56 9.81 -14.15 9.96
N VAL A 57 9.85 -15.31 10.63
CA VAL A 57 9.07 -16.49 10.20
C VAL A 57 7.57 -16.20 10.27
N SER A 58 7.11 -15.56 11.34
CA SER A 58 5.71 -15.15 11.50
C SER A 58 5.27 -14.19 10.38
N TYR A 59 6.09 -13.20 10.05
CA TYR A 59 5.83 -12.25 8.97
C TYR A 59 5.83 -12.92 7.60
N ALA A 60 6.79 -13.81 7.32
CA ALA A 60 6.85 -14.57 6.07
C ALA A 60 5.60 -15.46 5.89
N LEU A 61 5.19 -16.17 6.96
CA LEU A 61 3.97 -16.97 6.97
C LEU A 61 2.73 -16.09 6.74
N HIS A 62 2.66 -14.92 7.39
CA HIS A 62 1.57 -13.97 7.20
C HIS A 62 1.46 -13.51 5.75
N ILE A 63 2.57 -13.08 5.12
CA ILE A 63 2.57 -12.67 3.71
C ILE A 63 2.15 -13.83 2.81
N MET A 64 2.66 -15.04 3.04
CA MET A 64 2.30 -16.23 2.27
C MET A 64 0.80 -16.50 2.28
N LEU A 65 0.13 -16.26 3.42
CA LEU A 65 -1.32 -16.46 3.57
C LEU A 65 -2.14 -15.29 3.02
N VAL A 66 -1.65 -14.06 3.11
CA VAL A 66 -2.35 -12.86 2.61
C VAL A 66 -2.23 -12.73 1.09
N PHE A 67 -1.11 -13.17 0.51
CA PHE A 67 -0.83 -13.03 -0.91
C PHE A 67 -1.93 -13.60 -1.84
N PRO A 68 -2.45 -14.83 -1.62
CA PRO A 68 -3.55 -15.36 -2.42
C PRO A 68 -4.81 -14.51 -2.39
N VAL A 69 -5.14 -13.92 -1.24
CA VAL A 69 -6.35 -13.10 -1.03
C VAL A 69 -6.26 -11.80 -1.83
N VAL A 70 -5.09 -11.15 -1.78
CA VAL A 70 -4.83 -9.92 -2.55
C VAL A 70 -4.79 -10.23 -4.05
N ASN A 71 -4.13 -11.32 -4.45
CA ASN A 71 -4.01 -11.71 -5.85
C ASN A 71 -5.37 -12.09 -6.45
N PHE A 72 -6.24 -12.74 -5.67
CA PHE A 72 -7.63 -13.00 -6.07
C PHE A 72 -8.36 -11.69 -6.42
N SER A 73 -8.31 -10.70 -5.52
CA SER A 73 -8.95 -9.39 -5.73
C SER A 73 -8.37 -8.65 -6.92
N LEU A 74 -7.04 -8.68 -7.10
CA LEU A 74 -6.39 -8.07 -8.26
C LEU A 74 -6.84 -8.73 -9.57
N ARG A 75 -6.88 -10.06 -9.61
CA ARG A 75 -7.29 -10.81 -10.79
C ARG A 75 -8.74 -10.53 -11.16
N THR A 76 -9.66 -10.46 -10.20
CA THR A 76 -11.07 -10.15 -10.51
C THR A 76 -11.21 -8.74 -11.07
N ASN A 77 -10.54 -7.74 -10.49
CA ASN A 77 -10.54 -6.36 -11.01
C ASN A 77 -9.96 -6.28 -12.43
N ILE A 78 -8.84 -6.96 -12.70
CA ILE A 78 -8.23 -7.01 -14.04
C ILE A 78 -9.17 -7.73 -15.02
N TYR A 79 -9.75 -8.85 -14.62
CA TYR A 79 -10.68 -9.61 -15.47
C TYR A 79 -11.91 -8.78 -15.84
N GLU A 80 -12.52 -8.11 -14.86
CA GLU A 80 -13.68 -7.25 -15.09
C GLU A 80 -13.34 -6.03 -15.97
N LEU A 81 -12.14 -5.46 -15.80
CA LEU A 81 -11.65 -4.35 -16.63
C LEU A 81 -11.51 -4.76 -18.11
N PHE A 82 -10.95 -5.94 -18.39
CA PHE A 82 -10.74 -6.41 -19.77
C PHE A 82 -11.95 -7.14 -20.38
N PHE A 83 -12.81 -7.73 -19.55
CA PHE A 83 -13.96 -8.53 -19.99
C PHE A 83 -15.27 -8.14 -19.27
N PRO A 84 -15.72 -6.88 -19.36
CA PRO A 84 -16.85 -6.35 -18.57
C PRO A 84 -18.21 -7.00 -18.85
N LYS A 85 -18.34 -7.78 -19.92
CA LYS A 85 -19.60 -8.43 -20.34
C LYS A 85 -19.60 -9.95 -20.20
N LYS A 86 -18.55 -10.54 -19.60
CA LYS A 86 -18.45 -12.00 -19.43
C LYS A 86 -18.74 -12.39 -17.99
N PRO A 87 -19.42 -13.53 -17.75
CA PRO A 87 -19.62 -14.02 -16.39
C PRO A 87 -18.27 -14.27 -15.70
N LEU A 88 -18.29 -14.16 -14.37
CA LEU A 88 -17.14 -14.46 -13.52
C LEU A 88 -16.69 -15.91 -13.75
N LEU A 89 -15.36 -16.11 -13.80
CA LEU A 89 -14.59 -17.31 -14.19
C LEU A 89 -15.18 -18.67 -13.69
N ALA A 90 -16.25 -19.16 -14.33
CA ALA A 90 -17.03 -20.32 -13.86
C ALA A 90 -17.22 -21.41 -14.93
N THR A 91 -16.72 -21.22 -16.16
CA THR A 91 -16.85 -22.19 -17.26
C THR A 91 -15.49 -22.81 -17.63
N ASP A 92 -15.43 -24.05 -18.13
CA ASP A 92 -14.17 -24.75 -18.45
C ASP A 92 -13.19 -24.01 -19.38
N THR A 93 -13.68 -23.09 -20.23
CA THR A 93 -12.83 -22.22 -21.07
C THR A 93 -12.09 -21.14 -20.25
N ASP A 94 -12.58 -20.85 -19.04
CA ASP A 94 -12.02 -19.85 -18.12
C ASP A 94 -10.80 -20.37 -17.35
N ASN A 95 -10.60 -21.68 -17.24
CA ASN A 95 -9.42 -22.25 -16.55
C ASN A 95 -8.10 -21.83 -17.23
N LYS A 96 -8.06 -21.81 -18.57
CA LYS A 96 -6.88 -21.33 -19.30
C LYS A 96 -6.65 -19.84 -19.09
N ARG A 97 -7.71 -19.02 -19.13
CA ARG A 97 -7.63 -17.57 -18.90
C ARG A 97 -7.21 -17.24 -17.48
N PHE A 98 -7.74 -17.99 -16.52
CA PHE A 98 -7.39 -17.93 -15.12
C PHE A 98 -5.90 -18.17 -14.92
N VAL A 99 -5.37 -19.27 -15.49
CA VAL A 99 -3.96 -19.63 -15.36
C VAL A 99 -3.08 -18.58 -16.05
N ILE A 100 -3.44 -18.14 -17.27
CA ILE A 100 -2.70 -17.10 -17.98
C ILE A 100 -2.67 -15.79 -17.18
N LEU A 101 -3.82 -15.31 -16.71
CA LEU A 101 -3.89 -14.07 -15.92
C LEU A 101 -3.07 -14.19 -14.64
N THR A 102 -3.18 -15.31 -13.93
CA THR A 102 -2.41 -15.55 -12.71
C THR A 102 -0.92 -15.58 -13.00
N LEU A 103 -0.48 -16.30 -14.03
CA LEU A 103 0.92 -16.35 -14.46
C LEU A 103 1.45 -14.96 -14.84
N VAL A 104 0.69 -14.17 -15.59
CA VAL A 104 1.07 -12.81 -15.96
C VAL A 104 1.22 -11.93 -14.72
N ILE A 105 0.25 -11.96 -13.79
CA ILE A 105 0.32 -11.19 -12.54
C ILE A 105 1.54 -11.62 -11.72
N LEU A 106 1.80 -12.93 -11.60
CA LEU A 106 2.95 -13.46 -10.87
C LEU A 106 4.28 -13.02 -11.50
N ILE A 107 4.43 -13.17 -12.81
CA ILE A 107 5.64 -12.78 -13.55
C ILE A 107 5.88 -11.27 -13.39
N LEU A 108 4.86 -10.43 -13.57
CA LEU A 108 4.99 -8.98 -13.41
C LEU A 108 5.36 -8.61 -11.97
N SER A 109 4.74 -9.25 -10.97
CA SER A 109 5.06 -9.01 -9.56
C SER A 109 6.49 -9.43 -9.21
N TYR A 110 6.97 -10.54 -9.79
CA TYR A 110 8.33 -11.04 -9.60
C TYR A 110 9.37 -10.13 -10.28
N LEU A 111 9.09 -9.67 -11.51
CA LEU A 111 9.94 -8.72 -12.22
C LEU A 111 10.01 -7.37 -11.46
N ALA A 112 8.89 -6.91 -10.90
CA ALA A 112 8.87 -5.70 -10.07
C ALA A 112 9.71 -5.87 -8.79
N ALA A 113 9.65 -7.04 -8.15
CA ALA A 113 10.47 -7.34 -6.96
C ALA A 113 11.99 -7.37 -7.29
N ILE A 114 12.37 -7.86 -8.47
CA ILE A 114 13.77 -7.80 -8.93
C ILE A 114 14.20 -6.36 -9.25
N ALA A 115 13.32 -5.57 -9.87
CA ALA A 115 13.64 -4.22 -10.30
C ALA A 115 13.74 -3.20 -9.14
N ILE A 116 12.98 -3.41 -8.06
CA ILE A 116 12.91 -2.50 -6.90
C ILE A 116 13.26 -3.29 -5.63
N PRO A 117 14.55 -3.39 -5.27
CA PRO A 117 14.99 -4.17 -4.12
C PRO A 117 14.68 -3.50 -2.77
N ASP A 118 14.49 -2.17 -2.75
CA ASP A 118 14.17 -1.42 -1.54
C ASP A 118 12.67 -1.11 -1.46
N ILE A 119 12.06 -1.66 -0.41
CA ILE A 119 10.63 -1.56 -0.10
C ILE A 119 10.23 -0.09 0.16
N TRP A 120 11.16 0.74 0.60
CA TRP A 120 10.91 2.16 0.88
C TRP A 120 10.51 2.94 -0.38
N TYR A 121 11.25 2.80 -1.47
CA TYR A 121 10.90 3.47 -2.73
C TYR A 121 9.53 3.02 -3.23
N PHE A 122 9.24 1.72 -3.13
CA PHE A 122 7.93 1.19 -3.50
C PHE A 122 6.79 1.83 -2.69
N PHE A 123 6.92 1.90 -1.37
CA PHE A 123 5.89 2.51 -0.51
C PHE A 123 5.78 4.02 -0.69
N GLN A 124 6.89 4.73 -0.93
CA GLN A 124 6.86 6.18 -1.22
C GLN A 124 6.05 6.48 -2.48
N PHE A 125 6.29 5.73 -3.57
CA PHE A 125 5.52 5.89 -4.81
C PHE A 125 4.06 5.48 -4.63
N LEU A 126 3.79 4.33 -4.02
CA LEU A 126 2.42 3.83 -3.81
C LEU A 126 1.60 4.75 -2.89
N GLY A 127 2.23 5.31 -1.85
CA GLY A 127 1.61 6.27 -0.93
C GLY A 127 1.32 7.62 -1.58
N SER A 128 2.26 8.16 -2.35
CA SER A 128 2.09 9.45 -3.04
C SER A 128 1.13 9.41 -4.23
N THR A 129 0.86 8.23 -4.79
CA THR A 129 -0.04 8.06 -5.95
C THR A 129 -1.36 7.44 -5.54
N THR A 130 -1.38 6.12 -5.33
CA THR A 130 -2.58 5.32 -5.11
C THR A 130 -3.33 5.74 -3.85
N ALA A 131 -2.63 5.93 -2.73
CA ALA A 131 -3.29 6.29 -1.48
C ALA A 131 -3.92 7.69 -1.55
N LEU A 132 -3.23 8.69 -2.13
CA LEU A 132 -3.79 10.03 -2.31
C LEU A 132 -5.00 10.02 -3.26
N CYS A 133 -4.92 9.25 -4.34
CA CYS A 133 -6.04 9.07 -5.27
C CYS A 133 -7.28 8.49 -4.57
N LEU A 134 -7.12 7.38 -3.85
CA LEU A 134 -8.23 6.66 -3.20
C LEU A 134 -8.80 7.40 -2.00
N SER A 135 -7.97 8.04 -1.19
CA SER A 135 -8.41 8.68 0.06
C SER A 135 -8.92 10.11 -0.12
N PHE A 136 -8.46 10.85 -1.14
CA PHE A 136 -8.80 12.27 -1.28
C PHE A 136 -9.41 12.61 -2.64
N ILE A 137 -8.78 12.19 -3.74
CA ILE A 137 -9.21 12.59 -5.09
C ILE A 137 -10.56 11.94 -5.44
N PHE A 138 -10.68 10.61 -5.35
CA PHE A 138 -11.93 9.92 -5.68
C PHE A 138 -13.11 10.37 -4.81
N PRO A 139 -13.02 10.38 -3.45
CA PRO A 139 -14.12 10.87 -2.63
C PRO A 139 -14.48 12.33 -2.93
N GLY A 140 -13.49 13.19 -3.14
CA GLY A 140 -13.71 14.60 -3.51
C GLY A 140 -14.45 14.73 -4.84
N THR A 141 -14.03 13.98 -5.86
CA THR A 141 -14.67 14.01 -7.19
C THR A 141 -16.10 13.49 -7.15
N ILE A 142 -16.40 12.47 -6.33
CA ILE A 142 -17.77 11.97 -6.13
C ILE A 142 -18.67 13.06 -5.54
N VAL A 143 -18.19 13.81 -4.53
CA VAL A 143 -18.95 14.93 -3.92
C VAL A 143 -19.16 16.08 -4.93
N LEU A 144 -18.18 16.36 -5.79
CA LEU A 144 -18.33 17.37 -6.83
C LEU A 144 -19.26 16.94 -7.97
N ARG A 145 -19.24 15.66 -8.34
CA ARG A 145 -20.11 15.00 -9.33
C ARG A 145 -21.42 14.50 -8.70
N ASP A 146 -21.90 15.18 -7.67
CA ASP A 146 -23.12 14.81 -6.98
C ASP A 146 -24.36 14.90 -7.90
N ALA A 147 -24.72 13.74 -8.45
CA ALA A 147 -25.86 13.57 -9.35
C ALA A 147 -27.21 13.70 -8.60
N LEU A 148 -27.22 13.44 -7.30
CA LEU A 148 -28.43 13.43 -6.47
C LEU A 148 -28.70 14.80 -5.80
N ARG A 149 -27.81 15.79 -5.97
CA ARG A 149 -27.91 17.16 -5.44
C ARG A 149 -28.09 17.22 -3.90
N ILE A 150 -27.52 16.25 -3.18
CA ILE A 150 -27.53 16.19 -1.71
C ILE A 150 -26.45 17.10 -1.10
N SER A 151 -25.37 17.35 -1.82
CA SER A 151 -24.17 18.06 -1.36
C SER A 151 -24.36 19.57 -1.27
N THR A 152 -24.04 20.14 -0.11
CA THR A 152 -24.11 21.59 0.12
C THR A 152 -22.95 22.35 -0.52
N ARG A 153 -23.05 23.68 -0.66
CA ARG A 153 -21.92 24.50 -1.17
C ARG A 153 -20.66 24.35 -0.32
N LYS A 154 -20.79 24.18 1.00
CA LYS A 154 -19.65 23.99 1.91
C LYS A 154 -18.96 22.66 1.62
N ASP A 155 -19.71 21.58 1.44
CA ASP A 155 -19.16 20.26 1.15
C ASP A 155 -18.40 20.25 -0.18
N LYS A 156 -18.91 20.96 -1.20
CA LYS A 156 -18.24 21.11 -2.50
C LYS A 156 -16.94 21.89 -2.39
N ILE A 157 -16.90 22.95 -1.56
CA ILE A 157 -15.67 23.71 -1.30
C ILE A 157 -14.65 22.83 -0.60
N ILE A 158 -15.05 22.08 0.43
CA ILE A 158 -14.18 21.15 1.16
C ILE A 158 -13.62 20.08 0.21
N ALA A 159 -14.48 19.47 -0.62
CA ALA A 159 -14.07 18.48 -1.60
C ALA A 159 -13.08 19.06 -2.62
N LEU A 160 -13.31 20.27 -3.12
CA LEU A 160 -12.39 20.95 -4.04
C LEU A 160 -11.03 21.19 -3.37
N VAL A 161 -11.01 21.68 -2.13
CA VAL A 161 -9.77 21.91 -1.36
C VAL A 161 -9.02 20.60 -1.14
N MET A 162 -9.72 19.51 -0.79
CA MET A 162 -9.11 18.19 -0.62
C MET A 162 -8.43 17.69 -1.90
N ILE A 163 -9.08 17.85 -3.06
CA ILE A 163 -8.49 17.45 -4.36
C ILE A 163 -7.27 18.29 -4.68
N ILE A 164 -7.36 19.63 -4.55
CA ILE A 164 -6.24 20.53 -4.84
C ILE A 164 -5.05 20.18 -3.96
N LEU A 165 -5.27 20.03 -2.65
CA LEU A 165 -4.22 19.67 -1.71
C LEU A 165 -3.58 18.32 -2.07
N ALA A 166 -4.39 17.30 -2.38
CA ALA A 166 -3.89 15.98 -2.75
C ALA A 166 -3.07 16.00 -4.05
N VAL A 167 -3.49 16.76 -5.06
CA VAL A 167 -2.75 16.88 -6.33
C VAL A 167 -1.42 17.59 -6.11
N VAL A 168 -1.42 18.70 -5.35
CA VAL A 168 -0.19 19.45 -5.07
C VAL A 168 0.80 18.61 -4.26
N THR A 169 0.34 17.95 -3.18
CA THR A 169 1.22 17.11 -2.35
C THR A 169 1.72 15.88 -3.11
N SER A 170 0.87 15.26 -3.93
CA SER A 170 1.27 14.15 -4.82
C SER A 170 2.36 14.59 -5.80
N ALA A 171 2.18 15.73 -6.47
CA ALA A 171 3.16 16.26 -7.42
C ALA A 171 4.51 16.56 -6.76
N ILE A 172 4.50 17.19 -5.58
CA ILE A 172 5.72 17.45 -4.80
C ILE A 172 6.38 16.13 -4.40
N ALA A 173 5.63 15.19 -3.83
CA ALA A 173 6.17 13.92 -3.36
C ALA A 173 6.77 13.09 -4.49
N ILE A 174 6.07 12.97 -5.63
CA ILE A 174 6.58 12.25 -6.81
C ILE A 174 7.84 12.92 -7.34
N SER A 175 7.87 14.24 -7.44
CA SER A 175 9.05 14.97 -7.92
C SER A 175 10.26 14.75 -7.02
N THR A 176 10.08 14.82 -5.70
CA THR A 176 11.13 14.55 -4.72
C THR A 176 11.59 13.09 -4.77
N ASN A 177 10.67 12.14 -4.88
CA ASN A 177 11.00 10.71 -4.97
C ASN A 177 11.81 10.41 -6.23
N ILE A 178 11.44 10.98 -7.38
CA ILE A 178 12.17 10.84 -8.65
C ILE A 178 13.56 11.48 -8.53
N TYR A 179 13.65 12.68 -7.97
CA TYR A 179 14.93 13.37 -7.79
C TYR A 179 15.88 12.56 -6.91
N ASN A 180 15.40 12.04 -5.78
CA ASN A 180 16.20 11.22 -4.89
C ASN A 180 16.62 9.89 -5.54
N ALA A 181 15.72 9.26 -6.31
CA ALA A 181 16.03 8.03 -7.04
C ALA A 181 17.08 8.22 -8.15
N LEU A 182 17.11 9.40 -8.80
CA LEU A 182 18.11 9.76 -9.80
C LEU A 182 19.44 10.19 -9.16
N GLY A 183 19.38 10.97 -8.08
CA GLY A 183 20.56 11.44 -7.34
C GLY A 183 21.32 10.31 -6.65
N SER A 184 20.64 9.27 -6.19
CA SER A 184 21.25 8.06 -5.59
C SER A 184 22.07 7.21 -6.57
N LYS A 185 21.96 7.45 -7.90
CA LYS A 185 22.72 6.72 -8.92
C LYS A 185 24.02 7.40 -9.35
N SER A 186 24.33 8.59 -8.81
CA SER A 186 25.61 9.29 -9.02
C SER A 186 26.52 9.17 -7.82
#